data_AF-A0AAD7QGU1-F1
#
_entry.id   AF-A0AAD7QGU1-F1
#
_cell.length_a   1.000
_cell.length_b   1.000
_cell.length_c   1.000
_cell.angle_alpha   90.00
_cell.angle_beta   90.00
_cell.angle_gamma   90.00
#
_symmetry.space_group_name_H-M   'P 1'
#
loop_
_entity.id
_entity.type
_entity.pdbx_description
1 polymer ?
#
loop_
_entity_poly.entity_id
_entity_poly.type
_entity_poly.pdbx_seq_one_letter_code
_entity_poly.pdbx_strand_id
1 'polypeptide(L)'
;MEKLPRDIYLDILSRLPITSLVQIKGVCKAWRALAEDTRLPSMFHTRAKRRNPSLILHCDTPIINKLYYVGTGEEPDLYGNKVSEIDARIKSVMPEFEVVGSCNGLLCISDTLFFDPIRICNPFTGDYIELPKTNHQPGQEVAVGFGYHPDTMKYKMVRMAYYHKTHANLQVRGWSEHWDVQILTIGTNAWRSLGECPWKLDPRPSEALLNAALHWVTFRYLYPPGPGLRIISFDLAEEKFKMIAGPSCGSLQTCNFHLVGLSGCLSAAVCLDGGGSDIWVMKVYKVSNSWTKDYVIGAYVPVSLKPHVRPRSRIWYKSRLSRGAVQVLCILKNGEFLMQYENGGFVLYNPQEEEFKELGISGLPKWFATTIHVDSLFSVETVLKMNYQGAKLTS
;
A
#
# COMPACT_ATOMS: atom_id res chain seq x y z
N MET A 1 29.23 -10.79 -26.77
CA MET A 1 29.48 -10.28 -25.41
C MET A 1 30.94 -10.55 -25.12
N GLU A 2 31.74 -9.51 -24.88
CA GLU A 2 33.09 -9.67 -24.35
C GLU A 2 33.07 -10.55 -23.09
N LYS A 3 34.18 -11.24 -22.78
CA LYS A 3 34.26 -12.30 -21.75
C LYS A 3 34.24 -11.76 -20.32
N LEU A 4 33.27 -10.91 -19.94
CA LEU A 4 33.06 -10.64 -18.53
C LEU A 4 32.55 -11.92 -17.85
N PRO A 5 33.01 -12.24 -16.62
CA PRO A 5 32.46 -13.35 -15.86
C PRO A 5 30.97 -13.17 -15.64
N ARG A 6 30.23 -14.29 -15.61
CA ARG A 6 28.77 -14.30 -15.40
C ARG A 6 28.35 -13.50 -14.17
N ASP A 7 29.13 -13.57 -13.10
CA ASP A 7 28.83 -12.89 -11.83
C ASP A 7 28.94 -11.37 -11.96
N ILE A 8 29.83 -10.86 -12.82
CA ILE A 8 29.93 -9.43 -13.11
C ILE A 8 28.69 -8.96 -13.88
N TYR A 9 28.20 -9.76 -14.84
CA TYR A 9 26.95 -9.46 -15.51
C TYR A 9 25.77 -9.38 -14.54
N LEU A 10 25.65 -10.34 -13.63
CA LEU A 10 24.58 -10.34 -12.63
C LEU A 10 24.70 -9.16 -11.67
N ASP A 11 25.93 -8.79 -11.26
CA ASP A 11 26.14 -7.62 -10.42
C ASP A 11 25.68 -6.34 -11.12
N ILE A 12 26.06 -6.15 -12.39
CA ILE A 12 25.63 -5.01 -13.21
C ILE A 12 24.11 -5.00 -13.36
N LEU A 13 23.52 -6.13 -13.76
CA LEU A 13 22.07 -6.26 -13.95
C LEU A 13 21.31 -5.96 -12.64
N SER A 14 21.78 -6.47 -11.51
CA SER A 14 21.13 -6.23 -10.21
C SER A 14 21.07 -4.75 -9.79
N ARG A 15 21.85 -3.88 -10.43
CA ARG A 15 21.85 -2.43 -10.21
C ARG A 15 20.94 -1.66 -11.18
N LEU A 16 20.43 -2.29 -12.23
CA LEU A 16 19.56 -1.60 -13.18
C LEU A 16 18.15 -1.35 -12.58
N PRO A 17 17.39 -0.39 -13.11
CA PRO A 17 15.97 -0.26 -12.81
C PRO A 17 15.19 -1.52 -13.19
N ILE A 18 14.14 -1.87 -12.43
CA ILE A 18 13.36 -3.08 -12.68
C ILE A 18 12.72 -3.09 -14.07
N THR A 19 12.30 -1.93 -14.59
CA THR A 19 11.72 -1.79 -15.92
C THR A 19 12.70 -2.21 -17.02
N SER A 20 13.98 -1.84 -16.90
CA SER A 20 15.04 -2.31 -17.80
C SER A 20 15.24 -3.82 -17.69
N LEU A 21 15.23 -4.37 -16.48
CA LEU A 21 15.43 -5.81 -16.24
C LEU A 21 14.30 -6.69 -16.80
N VAL A 22 13.07 -6.18 -16.82
CA VAL A 22 11.97 -6.89 -17.48
C VAL A 22 12.12 -6.91 -18.99
N GLN A 23 12.69 -5.85 -19.58
CA GLN A 23 12.84 -5.68 -21.03
C GLN A 23 14.04 -6.47 -21.61
N ILE A 24 15.12 -6.67 -20.87
CA ILE A 24 16.32 -7.38 -21.38
C ILE A 24 16.04 -8.83 -21.83
N LYS A 25 14.99 -9.47 -21.30
CA LYS A 25 14.52 -10.80 -21.74
C LYS A 25 14.16 -10.84 -23.24
N GLY A 26 13.85 -9.69 -23.84
CA GLY A 26 13.49 -9.54 -25.25
C GLY A 26 14.66 -9.21 -26.18
N VAL A 27 15.86 -8.89 -25.67
CA VAL A 27 16.96 -8.34 -26.48
C VAL A 27 17.69 -9.42 -27.31
N CYS A 28 18.23 -10.44 -26.65
CA CYS A 28 18.85 -11.59 -27.32
C CYS A 28 18.88 -12.82 -26.40
N LYS A 29 19.24 -14.00 -26.94
CA LYS A 29 19.30 -15.27 -26.19
C LYS A 29 20.21 -15.20 -24.95
N ALA A 30 21.34 -14.51 -25.07
CA ALA A 30 22.31 -14.41 -23.98
C ALA A 30 21.81 -13.48 -22.84
N TRP A 31 21.17 -12.35 -23.17
CA TRP A 31 20.50 -11.50 -22.16
C TRP A 31 19.33 -12.20 -21.49
N ARG A 32 18.55 -12.98 -22.26
CA ARG A 32 17.49 -13.83 -21.71
C ARG A 32 18.04 -14.84 -20.69
N ALA A 33 19.13 -15.53 -21.04
CA ALA A 33 19.77 -16.49 -20.13
C ALA A 33 20.29 -15.83 -18.83
N LEU A 34 20.77 -14.59 -18.89
CA LEU A 34 21.17 -13.83 -17.70
C LEU A 34 19.95 -13.37 -16.87
N ALA A 35 18.88 -12.93 -17.52
CA ALA A 35 17.65 -12.48 -16.86
C ALA A 35 16.85 -13.63 -16.22
N GLU A 36 17.09 -14.87 -16.66
CA GLU A 36 16.54 -16.11 -16.10
C GLU A 36 17.47 -16.76 -15.07
N ASP A 37 18.62 -16.16 -14.76
CA ASP A 37 19.53 -16.65 -13.73
C ASP A 37 18.86 -16.59 -12.35
N THR A 38 18.84 -17.72 -11.64
CA THR A 38 18.17 -17.88 -10.35
C THR A 38 18.77 -17.01 -9.24
N ARG A 39 20.00 -16.51 -9.41
CA ARG A 39 20.66 -15.63 -8.43
C ARG A 39 20.22 -14.18 -8.57
N LEU A 40 19.82 -13.75 -9.77
CA LEU A 40 19.49 -12.36 -10.06
C LEU A 40 18.37 -11.80 -9.17
N PRO A 41 17.24 -12.50 -8.93
CA PRO A 41 16.19 -11.99 -8.05
C PRO A 41 16.67 -11.72 -6.62
N SER A 42 17.52 -12.59 -6.07
CA SER A 42 18.06 -12.43 -4.71
C SER A 42 19.03 -11.24 -4.60
N MET A 43 19.91 -11.08 -5.59
CA MET A 43 20.84 -9.95 -5.67
C MET A 43 20.09 -8.63 -5.83
N PHE A 44 19.10 -8.61 -6.73
CA PHE A 44 18.25 -7.45 -6.97
C PHE A 44 17.46 -7.07 -5.72
N HIS A 45 16.78 -8.03 -5.07
CA HIS A 45 15.98 -7.80 -3.86
C HIS A 45 16.81 -7.22 -2.71
N THR A 46 18.03 -7.73 -2.51
CA THR A 46 18.95 -7.21 -1.49
C THR A 46 19.31 -5.75 -1.74
N ARG A 47 19.48 -5.36 -3.01
CA ARG A 47 19.73 -3.97 -3.41
C ARG A 47 18.47 -3.12 -3.32
N ALA A 48 17.31 -3.63 -3.76
CA ALA A 48 16.03 -2.95 -3.72
C ALA A 48 15.64 -2.51 -2.31
N LYS A 49 15.90 -3.34 -1.28
CA LYS A 49 15.71 -2.96 0.14
C LYS A 49 16.54 -1.76 0.59
N ARG A 50 17.66 -1.48 -0.08
CA ARG A 50 18.55 -0.34 0.23
C ARG A 50 18.14 0.93 -0.53
N ARG A 51 17.32 0.80 -1.57
CA ARG A 51 16.82 1.92 -2.37
C ARG A 51 15.62 2.59 -1.71
N ASN A 52 15.27 3.76 -2.22
CA ASN A 52 13.97 4.36 -1.99
C ASN A 52 12.87 3.44 -2.56
N PRO A 53 11.69 3.42 -1.95
CA PRO A 53 10.58 2.64 -2.47
C PRO A 53 9.98 3.30 -3.71
N SER A 54 9.59 2.50 -4.68
CA SER A 54 8.90 2.94 -5.88
C SER A 54 7.41 3.19 -5.62
N LEU A 55 6.75 3.79 -6.61
CA LEU A 55 5.32 4.08 -6.57
C LEU A 55 4.59 3.26 -7.63
N ILE A 56 3.50 2.63 -7.21
CA ILE A 56 2.50 2.06 -8.10
C ILE A 56 1.30 2.99 -8.09
N LEU A 57 0.93 3.50 -9.26
CA LEU A 57 -0.23 4.38 -9.44
C LEU A 57 -1.34 3.58 -10.11
N HIS A 58 -2.46 3.44 -9.41
CA HIS A 58 -3.65 2.77 -9.91
C HIS A 58 -4.67 3.80 -10.37
N CYS A 59 -5.08 3.74 -11.64
CA CYS A 59 -6.06 4.62 -12.26
C CYS A 59 -7.23 3.78 -12.77
N ASP A 60 -8.47 4.18 -12.47
CA ASP A 60 -9.71 3.51 -12.89
C ASP A 60 -10.51 4.33 -13.93
N THR A 61 -9.95 5.46 -14.41
CA THR A 61 -10.65 6.39 -15.31
C THR A 61 -9.93 6.59 -16.66
N PRO A 62 -10.66 6.60 -17.79
CA PRO A 62 -12.08 6.23 -17.96
C PRO A 62 -12.25 4.70 -18.06
N ILE A 63 -12.88 4.04 -17.07
CA ILE A 63 -13.30 2.61 -17.03
C ILE A 63 -12.25 1.62 -17.58
N ILE A 64 -10.97 1.96 -17.48
CA ILE A 64 -9.86 1.10 -17.88
C ILE A 64 -8.91 1.15 -16.71
N ASN A 65 -8.84 0.04 -15.97
CA ASN A 65 -7.89 -0.05 -14.89
C ASN A 65 -6.49 -0.08 -15.45
N LYS A 66 -5.72 0.93 -15.06
CA LYS A 66 -4.33 1.09 -15.43
C LYS A 66 -3.45 1.12 -14.21
N LEU A 67 -2.29 0.50 -14.35
CA LEU A 67 -1.21 0.52 -13.40
C LEU A 67 -0.02 1.18 -14.05
N TYR A 68 0.49 2.16 -13.33
CA TYR A 68 1.68 2.87 -13.69
C TYR A 68 2.74 2.69 -12.62
N TYR A 69 3.98 2.80 -13.05
CA TYR A 69 5.17 2.70 -12.23
C TYR A 69 5.96 4.00 -12.27
N VAL A 70 6.38 4.46 -11.09
CA VAL A 70 7.38 5.50 -10.94
C VAL A 70 8.49 4.96 -10.04
N GLY A 71 9.68 4.78 -10.62
CA GLY A 71 10.86 4.39 -9.87
C GLY A 71 11.47 5.58 -9.16
N THR A 72 11.71 5.46 -7.86
CA THR A 72 12.63 6.34 -7.13
C THR A 72 14.04 5.84 -7.41
N GLY A 73 14.85 6.63 -8.15
CA GLY A 73 16.24 6.27 -8.45
C GLY A 73 17.13 6.20 -7.21
N GLU A 74 18.43 6.04 -7.42
CA GLU A 74 19.44 6.17 -6.34
C GLU A 74 19.61 7.65 -5.94
N GLU A 75 19.33 8.59 -6.85
CA GLU A 75 19.22 10.00 -6.53
C GLU A 75 17.78 10.37 -6.13
N PRO A 76 17.59 11.29 -5.16
CA PRO A 76 16.26 11.71 -4.68
C PRO A 76 15.40 12.40 -5.74
N ASP A 77 16.03 12.82 -6.84
CA ASP A 77 15.37 13.60 -7.86
C ASP A 77 14.47 12.71 -8.71
N LEU A 78 13.21 12.59 -8.25
CA LEU A 78 12.07 12.19 -9.05
C LEU A 78 11.77 13.20 -10.18
N TYR A 79 12.51 14.31 -10.24
CA TYR A 79 12.37 15.36 -11.22
C TYR A 79 12.75 14.86 -12.63
N GLY A 80 11.82 14.95 -13.58
CA GLY A 80 12.02 14.46 -14.94
C GLY A 80 11.78 12.95 -15.11
N ASN A 81 11.39 12.23 -14.04
CA ASN A 81 10.97 10.84 -14.20
C ASN A 81 9.73 10.73 -15.07
N LYS A 82 9.75 9.71 -15.93
CA LYS A 82 8.65 9.37 -16.81
C LYS A 82 7.89 8.19 -16.22
N VAL A 83 6.59 8.37 -16.12
CA VAL A 83 5.67 7.31 -15.72
C VAL A 83 5.70 6.19 -16.75
N SER A 84 5.83 4.94 -16.28
CA SER A 84 5.80 3.75 -17.14
C SER A 84 4.51 2.96 -16.92
N GLU A 85 3.73 2.70 -17.97
CA GLU A 85 2.56 1.80 -17.88
C GLU A 85 3.06 0.35 -17.75
N ILE A 86 2.59 -0.36 -16.71
CA ILE A 86 3.00 -1.74 -16.37
C ILE A 86 1.83 -2.73 -16.41
N ASP A 87 0.63 -2.24 -16.75
CA ASP A 87 -0.62 -3.00 -16.64
C ASP A 87 -0.88 -4.01 -17.75
N ALA A 88 -0.13 -4.01 -18.85
CA ALA A 88 -0.45 -4.82 -20.03
C ALA A 88 -0.58 -6.31 -19.69
N ARG A 89 0.17 -6.78 -18.68
CA ARG A 89 0.13 -8.18 -18.20
C ARG A 89 -0.96 -8.43 -17.16
N ILE A 90 -1.45 -7.40 -16.48
CA ILE A 90 -2.48 -7.49 -15.43
C ILE A 90 -3.88 -7.34 -16.02
N LYS A 91 -4.06 -6.49 -17.04
CA LYS A 91 -5.35 -6.27 -17.72
C LYS A 91 -5.93 -7.53 -18.37
N SER A 92 -5.08 -8.38 -18.94
CA SER A 92 -5.53 -9.66 -19.51
C SER A 92 -6.11 -10.60 -18.45
N VAL A 93 -5.75 -10.37 -17.19
CA VAL A 93 -6.10 -11.21 -16.05
C VAL A 93 -7.35 -10.65 -15.38
N MET A 94 -7.38 -9.36 -15.03
CA MET A 94 -8.50 -8.70 -14.35
C MET A 94 -8.74 -7.32 -14.98
N PRO A 95 -9.83 -7.11 -15.74
CA PRO A 95 -10.08 -5.83 -16.41
C PRO A 95 -10.53 -4.73 -15.43
N GLU A 96 -11.22 -5.11 -14.35
CA GLU A 96 -11.65 -4.21 -13.29
C GLU A 96 -11.12 -4.64 -11.92
N PHE A 97 -10.25 -3.83 -11.32
CA PHE A 97 -9.65 -4.17 -10.03
C PHE A 97 -9.30 -2.94 -9.19
N GLU A 98 -9.22 -3.16 -7.88
CA GLU A 98 -8.61 -2.23 -6.92
C GLU A 98 -7.32 -2.82 -6.36
N VAL A 99 -6.36 -1.95 -6.02
CA VAL A 99 -5.16 -2.36 -5.28
C VAL A 99 -5.48 -2.40 -3.80
N VAL A 100 -5.43 -3.60 -3.21
CA VAL A 100 -5.61 -3.81 -1.77
C VAL A 100 -4.35 -3.40 -1.00
N GLY A 101 -3.18 -3.69 -1.55
CA GLY A 101 -1.93 -3.34 -0.91
C GLY A 101 -0.72 -3.94 -1.60
N SER A 102 0.45 -3.56 -1.10
CA SER A 102 1.76 -3.96 -1.61
C SER A 102 2.59 -4.52 -0.46
N CYS A 103 3.20 -5.69 -0.67
CA CYS A 103 4.03 -6.33 0.35
C CYS A 103 5.16 -7.14 -0.29
N ASN A 104 6.42 -6.80 0.05
CA ASN A 104 7.64 -7.46 -0.46
C ASN A 104 7.67 -7.61 -2.00
N GLY A 105 7.20 -6.61 -2.72
CA GLY A 105 7.16 -6.60 -4.18
C GLY A 105 6.05 -7.40 -4.84
N LEU A 106 5.10 -7.89 -4.05
CA LEU A 106 3.83 -8.40 -4.53
C LEU A 106 2.73 -7.35 -4.34
N LEU A 107 1.81 -7.30 -5.29
CA LEU A 107 0.56 -6.57 -5.19
C LEU A 107 -0.58 -7.54 -4.89
N CYS A 108 -1.44 -7.17 -3.96
CA CYS A 108 -2.75 -7.79 -3.79
C CYS A 108 -3.77 -6.92 -4.52
N ILE A 109 -4.52 -7.51 -5.45
CA ILE A 109 -5.59 -6.86 -6.20
C ILE A 109 -6.89 -7.64 -6.01
N SER A 110 -8.01 -6.94 -6.02
CA SER A 110 -9.34 -7.54 -5.94
C SER A 110 -10.25 -6.94 -6.98
N ASP A 111 -11.25 -7.69 -7.43
CA ASP A 111 -12.32 -7.16 -8.27
C ASP A 111 -12.95 -5.90 -7.64
N THR A 112 -13.17 -4.85 -8.45
CA THR A 112 -13.66 -3.56 -7.94
C THR A 112 -15.11 -3.60 -7.45
N LEU A 113 -15.94 -4.46 -8.03
CA LEU A 113 -17.39 -4.49 -7.77
C LEU A 113 -17.74 -5.48 -6.67
N PHE A 114 -17.09 -6.65 -6.68
CA PHE A 114 -17.42 -7.77 -5.79
C PHE A 114 -16.32 -8.09 -4.78
N PHE A 115 -15.15 -7.46 -4.87
CA PHE A 115 -13.96 -7.80 -4.08
C PHE A 115 -13.49 -9.26 -4.21
N ASP A 116 -13.98 -9.96 -5.24
CA ASP A 116 -13.68 -11.36 -5.56
C ASP A 116 -13.83 -11.54 -7.09
N PRO A 117 -12.87 -12.16 -7.83
CA PRO A 117 -11.67 -12.83 -7.34
C PRO A 117 -10.65 -11.89 -6.67
N ILE A 118 -9.88 -12.44 -5.74
CA ILE A 118 -8.69 -11.80 -5.18
C ILE A 118 -7.45 -12.47 -5.76
N ARG A 119 -6.47 -11.66 -6.18
CA ARG A 119 -5.23 -12.15 -6.78
C ARG A 119 -4.02 -11.49 -6.13
N ILE A 120 -2.95 -12.29 -6.02
CA ILE A 120 -1.62 -11.79 -5.67
C ILE A 120 -0.78 -11.86 -6.94
N CYS A 121 -0.21 -10.73 -7.36
CA CYS A 121 0.59 -10.64 -8.57
C CYS A 121 1.92 -9.93 -8.34
N ASN A 122 2.92 -10.24 -9.17
CA ASN A 122 4.10 -9.40 -9.32
C ASN A 122 3.86 -8.49 -10.54
N PRO A 123 3.82 -7.16 -10.38
CA PRO A 123 3.45 -6.25 -11.47
C PRO A 123 4.48 -6.17 -12.60
N PHE A 124 5.70 -6.63 -12.37
CA PHE A 124 6.80 -6.56 -13.34
C PHE A 124 7.00 -7.87 -14.08
N THR A 125 6.83 -9.01 -13.41
CA THR A 125 6.90 -10.32 -14.08
C THR A 125 5.57 -10.66 -14.78
N GLY A 126 4.44 -10.20 -14.24
CA GLY A 126 3.11 -10.58 -14.70
C GLY A 126 2.62 -11.92 -14.13
N ASP A 127 3.42 -12.56 -13.28
CA ASP A 127 3.02 -13.77 -12.58
C ASP A 127 1.93 -13.44 -11.57
N TYR A 128 0.96 -14.33 -11.40
CA TYR A 128 -0.09 -14.19 -10.40
C TYR A 128 -0.56 -15.54 -9.86
N ILE A 129 -1.18 -15.49 -8.68
CA ILE A 129 -2.03 -16.55 -8.17
C ILE A 129 -3.42 -15.99 -7.87
N GLU A 130 -4.44 -16.82 -8.05
CA GLU A 130 -5.79 -16.54 -7.61
C GLU A 130 -6.01 -17.18 -6.24
N LEU A 131 -6.60 -16.42 -5.32
CA LEU A 131 -6.92 -16.90 -3.98
C LEU A 131 -8.24 -17.69 -4.01
N PRO A 132 -8.48 -18.58 -3.03
CA PRO A 132 -9.76 -19.27 -2.90
C PRO A 132 -10.93 -18.29 -2.92
N LYS A 133 -11.99 -18.64 -3.64
CA LYS A 133 -13.20 -17.81 -3.73
C LYS A 133 -13.79 -17.58 -2.35
N THR A 134 -14.35 -16.39 -2.18
CA THR A 134 -15.10 -16.01 -0.99
C THR A 134 -16.58 -16.24 -1.24
N ASN A 135 -17.36 -16.49 -0.19
CA ASN A 135 -18.82 -16.48 -0.29
C ASN A 135 -19.33 -15.02 -0.26
N HIS A 136 -18.93 -14.22 -1.25
CA HIS A 136 -19.36 -12.83 -1.35
C HIS A 136 -20.85 -12.76 -1.73
N GLN A 137 -21.60 -11.94 -1.01
CA GLN A 137 -23.03 -11.72 -1.28
C GLN A 137 -23.26 -10.34 -1.91
N PRO A 138 -24.23 -10.18 -2.83
CA PRO A 138 -24.54 -8.89 -3.41
C PRO A 138 -24.83 -7.83 -2.34
N GLY A 139 -24.18 -6.66 -2.46
CA GLY A 139 -24.33 -5.56 -1.50
C GLY A 139 -23.51 -5.74 -0.21
N GLN A 140 -22.64 -6.74 -0.13
CA GLN A 140 -21.68 -6.87 0.96
C GLN A 140 -20.54 -5.88 0.79
N GLU A 141 -20.20 -5.14 1.84
CA GLU A 141 -18.97 -4.35 1.88
C GLU A 141 -17.89 -5.10 2.64
N VAL A 142 -16.62 -4.85 2.31
CA VAL A 142 -15.50 -5.54 2.96
C VAL A 142 -14.39 -4.58 3.35
N ALA A 143 -13.89 -4.75 4.58
CA ALA A 143 -12.57 -4.26 4.97
C ALA A 143 -11.57 -5.40 4.72
N VAL A 144 -10.43 -5.08 4.14
CA VAL A 144 -9.40 -6.08 3.81
C VAL A 144 -8.04 -5.64 4.29
N GLY A 145 -7.13 -6.58 4.46
CA GLY A 145 -5.73 -6.29 4.69
C GLY A 145 -4.85 -7.44 4.23
N PHE A 146 -3.78 -7.10 3.54
CA PHE A 146 -2.81 -8.06 3.01
C PHE A 146 -1.46 -7.79 3.66
N GLY A 147 -0.85 -8.82 4.24
CA GLY A 147 0.44 -8.65 4.89
C GLY A 147 1.25 -9.92 5.03
N TYR A 148 2.51 -9.72 5.38
CA TYR A 148 3.50 -10.76 5.59
C TYR A 148 3.94 -10.78 7.05
N HIS A 149 4.02 -11.97 7.62
CA HIS A 149 4.61 -12.19 8.92
C HIS A 149 6.04 -12.73 8.75
N PRO A 150 7.09 -12.02 9.21
CA PRO A 150 8.48 -12.41 9.01
C PRO A 150 8.85 -13.71 9.71
N ASP A 151 8.46 -13.92 10.97
CA ASP A 151 8.92 -15.10 11.73
C ASP A 151 8.25 -16.40 11.27
N THR A 152 6.94 -16.38 11.04
CA THR A 152 6.22 -17.53 10.47
C THR A 152 6.40 -17.66 8.95
N MET A 153 7.05 -16.66 8.33
CA MET A 153 7.25 -16.51 6.89
C MET A 153 5.97 -16.68 6.08
N LYS A 154 4.82 -16.26 6.59
CA LYS A 154 3.53 -16.48 5.93
C LYS A 154 2.91 -15.18 5.49
N TYR A 155 2.42 -15.16 4.26
CA TYR A 155 1.47 -14.15 3.83
C TYR A 155 0.09 -14.52 4.35
N LYS A 156 -0.63 -13.52 4.82
CA LYS A 156 -2.00 -13.65 5.28
C LYS A 156 -2.85 -12.54 4.70
N MET A 157 -4.10 -12.88 4.45
CA MET A 157 -5.12 -11.92 4.09
C MET A 157 -6.23 -11.97 5.12
N VAL A 158 -6.63 -10.79 5.60
CA VAL A 158 -7.77 -10.59 6.48
C VAL A 158 -8.88 -9.97 5.65
N ARG A 159 -10.10 -10.49 5.81
CA ARG A 159 -11.31 -10.01 5.17
C ARG A 159 -12.37 -9.88 6.24
N MET A 160 -12.95 -8.70 6.40
CA MET A 160 -14.05 -8.48 7.33
C MET A 160 -15.25 -7.96 6.56
N ALA A 161 -16.35 -8.71 6.62
CA ALA A 161 -17.45 -8.53 5.70
C ALA A 161 -18.72 -8.05 6.40
N TYR A 162 -19.30 -6.95 5.91
CA TYR A 162 -20.48 -6.30 6.46
C TYR A 162 -21.70 -6.58 5.59
N TYR A 163 -22.83 -6.85 6.22
CA TYR A 163 -24.10 -7.04 5.54
C TYR A 163 -24.98 -5.80 5.73
N HIS A 164 -25.71 -5.38 4.70
CA HIS A 164 -26.73 -4.34 4.88
C HIS A 164 -28.01 -4.96 5.40
N LYS A 165 -28.66 -4.32 6.39
CA LYS A 165 -30.06 -4.63 6.72
C LYS A 165 -30.95 -3.99 5.65
N THR A 166 -31.55 -4.80 4.78
CA THR A 166 -32.67 -4.34 3.94
C THR A 166 -33.97 -4.45 4.73
N HIS A 167 -34.39 -3.38 5.39
CA HIS A 167 -35.76 -3.29 5.87
C HIS A 167 -36.65 -2.86 4.70
N ALA A 168 -37.61 -3.71 4.32
CA ALA A 168 -38.46 -3.53 3.13
C ALA A 168 -39.24 -2.20 3.08
N ASN A 169 -39.37 -1.46 4.20
CA ASN A 169 -40.26 -0.30 4.31
C ASN A 169 -39.62 0.99 4.83
N LEU A 170 -38.29 1.09 4.99
CA LEU A 170 -37.64 2.34 5.39
C LEU A 170 -36.38 2.57 4.56
N GLN A 171 -36.24 3.76 3.95
CA GLN A 171 -35.05 4.23 3.23
C GLN A 171 -33.83 4.48 4.17
N VAL A 172 -33.72 3.76 5.28
CA VAL A 172 -32.59 3.85 6.19
C VAL A 172 -31.69 2.65 5.93
N ARG A 173 -30.57 2.87 5.22
CA ARG A 173 -29.50 1.89 5.08
C ARG A 173 -28.81 1.71 6.43
N GLY A 174 -29.34 0.80 7.26
CA GLY A 174 -28.66 0.32 8.46
C GLY A 174 -27.64 -0.76 8.10
N TRP A 175 -26.57 -0.86 8.88
CA TRP A 175 -25.62 -1.97 8.79
C TRP A 175 -26.11 -3.13 9.67
N SER A 176 -25.75 -4.36 9.31
CA SER A 176 -25.90 -5.51 10.19
C SER A 176 -25.09 -5.28 11.48
N GLU A 177 -25.61 -5.82 12.59
CA GLU A 177 -24.88 -5.90 13.86
C GLU A 177 -23.83 -7.02 13.86
N HIS A 178 -23.89 -7.90 12.86
CA HIS A 178 -23.00 -9.05 12.71
C HIS A 178 -22.09 -8.86 11.48
N TRP A 179 -20.80 -9.07 11.67
CA TRP A 179 -19.80 -9.15 10.60
C TRP A 179 -18.90 -10.35 10.82
N ASP A 180 -18.55 -11.04 9.74
CA ASP A 180 -17.66 -12.19 9.79
C ASP A 180 -16.24 -11.74 9.47
N VAL A 181 -15.30 -12.09 10.34
CA VAL A 181 -13.88 -11.95 10.10
C VAL A 181 -13.37 -13.26 9.53
N GLN A 182 -12.76 -13.18 8.36
CA GLN A 182 -12.16 -14.30 7.67
C GLN A 182 -10.66 -14.06 7.51
N ILE A 183 -9.88 -15.11 7.66
CA ILE A 183 -8.45 -15.09 7.41
C ILE A 183 -8.07 -16.20 6.44
N LEU A 184 -7.18 -15.88 5.51
CA LEU A 184 -6.55 -16.82 4.61
C LEU A 184 -5.05 -16.75 4.81
N THR A 185 -4.43 -17.88 5.10
CA THR A 185 -2.98 -18.03 4.96
C THR A 185 -2.71 -18.43 3.51
N ILE A 186 -1.92 -17.63 2.79
CA ILE A 186 -1.65 -17.87 1.38
C ILE A 186 -0.86 -19.18 1.23
N GLY A 187 -1.26 -20.02 0.27
CA GLY A 187 -0.79 -21.39 0.11
C GLY A 187 -1.68 -22.44 0.77
N THR A 188 -2.73 -22.03 1.48
CA THR A 188 -3.83 -22.91 1.90
C THR A 188 -5.03 -22.76 0.96
N ASN A 189 -5.97 -23.71 1.01
CA ASN A 189 -7.06 -23.81 0.04
C ASN A 189 -8.39 -23.19 0.51
N ALA A 190 -8.46 -22.64 1.73
CA ALA A 190 -9.72 -22.17 2.29
C ALA A 190 -9.56 -20.99 3.23
N TRP A 191 -10.57 -20.11 3.20
CA TRP A 191 -10.77 -19.08 4.20
C TRP A 191 -11.26 -19.70 5.51
N ARG A 192 -10.68 -19.27 6.63
CA ARG A 192 -11.12 -19.64 7.98
C ARG A 192 -11.82 -18.46 8.63
N SER A 193 -12.99 -18.70 9.22
CA SER A 193 -13.64 -17.69 10.07
C SER A 193 -12.90 -17.59 11.42
N LEU A 194 -12.69 -16.34 11.85
CA LEU A 194 -12.23 -15.96 13.18
C LEU A 194 -13.40 -15.55 14.10
N GLY A 195 -14.64 -15.66 13.61
CA GLY A 195 -15.84 -15.18 14.28
C GLY A 195 -16.01 -13.66 14.16
N GLU A 196 -16.69 -13.10 15.15
CA GLU A 196 -17.00 -11.67 15.19
C GLU A 196 -15.85 -10.87 15.81
N CYS A 197 -15.63 -9.67 15.27
CA CYS A 197 -14.74 -8.68 15.86
C CYS A 197 -15.62 -7.67 16.62
N PRO A 198 -15.22 -7.08 17.77
CA PRO A 198 -16.05 -6.06 18.43
C PRO A 198 -15.94 -4.68 17.75
N TRP A 199 -15.03 -4.54 16.78
CA TRP A 199 -14.78 -3.31 16.05
C TRP A 199 -15.25 -3.42 14.59
N LYS A 200 -16.26 -2.63 14.26
CA LYS A 200 -16.56 -2.22 12.89
C LYS A 200 -15.43 -1.33 12.34
N LEU A 201 -14.83 -1.78 11.23
CA LEU A 201 -13.83 -1.02 10.50
C LEU A 201 -14.49 -0.26 9.35
N ASP A 202 -13.69 0.55 8.71
CA ASP A 202 -14.00 1.13 7.43
C ASP A 202 -13.90 0.05 6.33
N PRO A 203 -14.83 -0.04 5.35
CA PRO A 203 -14.75 -0.93 4.19
C PRO A 203 -13.61 -0.54 3.21
N ARG A 204 -12.40 -0.43 3.73
CA ARG A 204 -11.19 -0.03 3.01
C ARG A 204 -10.02 -0.94 3.39
N PRO A 205 -9.00 -1.00 2.52
CA PRO A 205 -7.79 -1.72 2.85
C PRO A 205 -7.10 -1.17 4.11
N SER A 206 -6.32 -2.01 4.78
CA SER A 206 -5.43 -1.60 5.86
C SER A 206 -4.50 -0.48 5.39
N GLU A 207 -4.36 0.57 6.20
CA GLU A 207 -3.56 1.75 5.85
C GLU A 207 -2.06 1.50 6.06
N ALA A 208 -1.69 0.62 7.01
CA ALA A 208 -0.29 0.29 7.28
C ALA A 208 -0.08 -1.17 7.69
N LEU A 209 1.04 -1.75 7.24
CA LEU A 209 1.59 -3.01 7.74
C LEU A 209 2.91 -2.70 8.48
N LEU A 210 2.93 -2.93 9.78
CA LEU A 210 4.11 -2.69 10.62
C LEU A 210 4.16 -3.74 11.74
N ASN A 211 5.36 -4.23 12.08
CA ASN A 211 5.55 -5.23 13.14
C ASN A 211 4.63 -6.44 12.98
N ALA A 212 4.52 -6.95 11.73
CA ALA A 212 3.64 -8.06 11.36
C ALA A 212 2.16 -7.85 11.74
N ALA A 213 1.72 -6.61 11.85
CA ALA A 213 0.34 -6.26 12.15
C ALA A 213 -0.21 -5.27 11.12
N LEU A 214 -1.46 -5.52 10.73
CA LEU A 214 -2.23 -4.64 9.84
C LEU A 214 -2.94 -3.58 10.68
N HIS A 215 -3.04 -2.35 10.18
CA HIS A 215 -3.62 -1.24 10.92
C HIS A 215 -4.71 -0.54 10.11
N TRP A 216 -5.82 -0.24 10.77
CA TRP A 216 -6.94 0.53 10.25
C TRP A 216 -7.29 1.63 11.24
N VAL A 217 -7.99 2.63 10.72
CA VAL A 217 -8.62 3.68 11.54
C VAL A 217 -10.15 3.45 11.50
N THR A 218 -10.90 3.74 12.56
CA THR A 218 -12.37 3.65 12.53
C THR A 218 -13.00 4.93 11.99
N PHE A 219 -14.29 4.96 11.64
CA PHE A 219 -15.00 6.21 11.35
C PHE A 219 -15.56 6.83 12.63
N ARG A 220 -15.54 8.17 12.70
CA ARG A 220 -16.04 8.94 13.84
C ARG A 220 -17.52 8.66 14.15
N TYR A 221 -18.36 8.56 13.12
CA TYR A 221 -19.81 8.36 13.28
C TYR A 221 -20.22 6.92 13.56
N LEU A 222 -19.31 5.95 13.39
CA LEU A 222 -19.63 4.55 13.70
C LEU A 222 -19.65 4.26 15.20
N TYR A 223 -19.13 5.17 16.03
CA TYR A 223 -19.05 5.01 17.49
C TYR A 223 -19.44 6.28 18.28
N PRO A 224 -20.70 6.77 18.19
CA PRO A 224 -21.21 7.78 19.11
C PRO A 224 -21.53 7.15 20.48
N PRO A 225 -21.33 7.81 21.64
CA PRO A 225 -20.71 9.11 21.90
C PRO A 225 -19.29 8.90 22.44
N GLY A 226 -18.34 8.47 21.61
CA GLY A 226 -16.97 8.18 22.02
C GLY A 226 -15.93 9.16 21.48
N PRO A 227 -14.76 9.29 22.13
CA PRO A 227 -13.71 10.21 21.69
C PRO A 227 -13.04 9.70 20.40
N GLY A 228 -12.95 10.56 19.39
CA GLY A 228 -12.03 10.47 18.26
C GLY A 228 -12.11 9.22 17.36
N LEU A 229 -11.28 9.21 16.32
CA LEU A 229 -11.04 8.01 15.51
C LEU A 229 -10.20 7.02 16.34
N ARG A 230 -10.48 5.72 16.24
CA ARG A 230 -9.73 4.66 16.92
C ARG A 230 -8.77 3.99 15.95
N ILE A 231 -7.60 3.58 16.43
CA ILE A 231 -6.66 2.77 15.67
C ILE A 231 -6.89 1.31 16.04
N ILE A 232 -7.19 0.47 15.05
CA ILE A 232 -7.36 -0.97 15.23
C ILE A 232 -6.20 -1.66 14.53
N SER A 233 -5.50 -2.51 15.28
CA SER A 233 -4.46 -3.39 14.75
C SER A 233 -4.98 -4.82 14.67
N PHE A 234 -4.52 -5.59 13.68
CA PHE A 234 -4.67 -7.04 13.61
C PHE A 234 -3.30 -7.68 13.56
N ASP A 235 -2.98 -8.47 14.58
CA ASP A 235 -1.71 -9.17 14.70
C ASP A 235 -1.72 -10.42 13.82
N LEU A 236 -0.79 -10.55 12.86
CA LEU A 236 -0.78 -11.68 11.93
C LEU A 236 -0.32 -13.00 12.58
N ALA A 237 0.40 -12.95 13.70
CA ALA A 237 0.82 -14.16 14.43
C ALA A 237 -0.32 -14.67 15.29
N GLU A 238 -0.81 -13.78 16.16
CA GLU A 238 -1.85 -14.09 17.14
C GLU A 238 -3.25 -14.17 16.51
N GLU A 239 -3.41 -13.62 15.31
CA GLU A 239 -4.67 -13.53 14.57
C GLU A 239 -5.78 -12.85 15.38
N LYS A 240 -5.39 -11.82 16.15
CA LYS A 240 -6.26 -11.08 17.06
C LYS A 240 -6.25 -9.61 16.73
N PHE A 241 -7.44 -9.02 16.77
CA PHE A 241 -7.59 -7.58 16.76
C PHE A 241 -7.27 -6.99 18.13
N LYS A 242 -6.61 -5.83 18.13
CA LYS A 242 -6.36 -5.02 19.31
C LYS A 242 -6.59 -3.56 18.98
N MET A 243 -7.31 -2.86 19.85
CA MET A 243 -7.39 -1.40 19.81
C MET A 243 -6.09 -0.80 20.34
N ILE A 244 -5.55 0.16 19.60
CA ILE A 244 -4.41 0.96 20.00
C ILE A 244 -4.93 2.33 20.40
N ALA A 245 -4.70 2.71 21.66
CA ALA A 245 -5.08 4.03 22.13
C ALA A 245 -4.20 5.11 21.48
N GLY A 246 -4.84 6.19 21.02
CA GLY A 246 -4.18 7.43 20.63
C GLY A 246 -3.72 8.24 21.86
N PRO A 247 -3.01 9.36 21.65
CA PRO A 247 -2.64 10.26 22.73
C PRO A 247 -3.89 10.86 23.40
N SER A 248 -3.77 11.24 24.66
CA SER A 248 -4.85 11.83 25.48
C SER A 248 -5.14 13.30 25.15
N CYS A 249 -4.40 13.91 24.23
CA CYS A 249 -4.59 15.28 23.79
C CYS A 249 -4.10 15.49 22.35
N GLY A 250 -4.38 16.67 21.79
CA GLY A 250 -3.84 17.11 20.51
C GLY A 250 -4.69 16.74 19.30
N SER A 251 -4.18 17.10 18.11
CA SER A 251 -4.88 17.00 16.84
C SER A 251 -5.32 15.58 16.49
N LEU A 252 -4.65 14.55 17.00
CA LEU A 252 -5.04 13.14 16.78
C LEU A 252 -6.39 12.77 17.42
N GLN A 253 -6.86 13.51 18.42
CA GLN A 253 -8.17 13.28 19.04
C GLN A 253 -9.31 13.99 18.30
N THR A 254 -9.02 15.16 17.75
CA THR A 254 -10.02 16.09 17.25
C THR A 254 -10.18 16.05 15.75
N CYS A 255 -9.14 15.68 15.00
CA CYS A 255 -9.09 15.74 13.54
C CYS A 255 -9.16 14.35 12.89
N ASN A 256 -9.32 14.34 11.55
CA ASN A 256 -9.16 13.12 10.77
C ASN A 256 -7.68 12.88 10.46
N PHE A 257 -7.28 11.62 10.42
CA PHE A 257 -5.90 11.22 10.10
C PHE A 257 -5.86 9.91 9.32
N HIS A 258 -4.74 9.67 8.66
CA HIS A 258 -4.39 8.36 8.10
C HIS A 258 -3.12 7.82 8.74
N LEU A 259 -2.94 6.51 8.68
CA LEU A 259 -1.76 5.82 9.19
C LEU A 259 -0.73 5.60 8.10
N VAL A 260 0.54 5.65 8.48
CA VAL A 260 1.67 5.38 7.60
C VAL A 260 2.84 4.85 8.43
N GLY A 261 3.61 3.92 7.87
CA GLY A 261 4.86 3.47 8.49
C GLY A 261 6.00 4.41 8.13
N LEU A 262 6.58 5.10 9.12
CA LEU A 262 7.68 6.04 8.91
C LEU A 262 8.88 5.64 9.77
N SER A 263 10.03 5.43 9.14
CA SER A 263 11.29 5.06 9.83
C SER A 263 11.14 3.88 10.80
N GLY A 264 10.28 2.90 10.47
CA GLY A 264 10.03 1.72 11.29
C GLY A 264 9.02 1.93 12.44
N CYS A 265 8.44 3.12 12.57
CA CYS A 265 7.42 3.45 13.55
C CYS A 265 6.03 3.54 12.90
N LEU A 266 4.99 3.30 13.71
CA LEU A 266 3.62 3.57 13.29
C LEU A 266 3.38 5.06 13.49
N SER A 267 2.98 5.75 12.42
CA SER A 267 2.75 7.17 12.44
C SER A 267 1.34 7.50 11.98
N ALA A 268 0.80 8.60 12.48
CA ALA A 268 -0.48 9.16 12.08
C ALA A 268 -0.27 10.57 11.55
N ALA A 269 -0.66 10.79 10.30
CA ALA A 269 -0.58 12.09 9.65
C ALA A 269 -1.95 12.76 9.70
N VAL A 270 -2.00 13.91 10.36
CA VAL A 270 -3.22 14.71 10.56
C VAL A 270 -3.18 15.89 9.60
N CYS A 271 -4.11 15.95 8.66
CA CYS A 271 -4.26 17.11 7.79
C CYS A 271 -5.05 18.20 8.53
N LEU A 272 -4.48 19.40 8.64
CA LEU A 272 -5.08 20.54 9.32
C LEU A 272 -5.88 21.40 8.32
N ASP A 273 -6.91 22.09 8.81
CA ASP A 273 -7.79 22.93 7.98
C ASP A 273 -7.04 24.10 7.28
N GLY A 274 -5.83 24.44 7.74
CA GLY A 274 -4.95 25.44 7.13
C GLY A 274 -3.99 24.90 6.07
N GLY A 275 -4.10 23.63 5.67
CA GLY A 275 -3.23 23.00 4.67
C GLY A 275 -1.88 22.47 5.19
N GLY A 276 -1.57 22.70 6.47
CA GLY A 276 -0.45 22.08 7.16
C GLY A 276 -0.76 20.65 7.61
N SER A 277 0.25 19.93 8.10
CA SER A 277 0.11 18.56 8.61
C SER A 277 0.88 18.34 9.91
N ASP A 278 0.22 17.78 10.92
CA ASP A 278 0.91 17.24 12.10
C ASP A 278 1.23 15.76 11.87
N ILE A 279 2.47 15.34 12.15
CA ILE A 279 2.85 13.92 12.12
C ILE A 279 3.13 13.46 13.55
N TRP A 280 2.26 12.58 14.02
CA TRP A 280 2.41 11.87 15.28
C TRP A 280 3.13 10.55 15.04
N VAL A 281 4.12 10.22 15.87
CA VAL A 281 4.94 9.01 15.76
C VAL A 281 4.83 8.22 17.06
N MET A 282 4.49 6.94 16.97
CA MET A 282 4.50 6.03 18.11
C MET A 282 5.93 5.51 18.33
N LYS A 283 6.62 6.06 19.34
CA LYS A 283 8.02 5.70 19.63
C LYS A 283 8.17 4.27 20.15
N VAL A 284 7.18 3.78 20.88
CA VAL A 284 7.17 2.41 21.42
C VAL A 284 5.89 1.73 20.98
N TYR A 285 6.03 0.68 20.17
CA TYR A 285 4.89 0.04 19.54
C TYR A 285 3.86 -0.48 20.55
N LYS A 286 2.57 -0.21 20.28
CA LYS A 286 1.40 -0.52 21.12
C LYS A 286 1.41 0.12 22.52
N VAL A 287 2.28 1.11 22.79
CA VAL A 287 2.28 1.90 24.04
C VAL A 287 1.68 3.28 23.78
N SER A 288 0.48 3.54 24.33
CA SER A 288 -0.29 4.77 24.08
C SER A 288 0.45 6.05 24.43
N ASN A 289 1.18 6.06 25.54
CA ASN A 289 1.87 7.26 26.01
C ASN A 289 3.19 7.52 25.26
N SER A 290 3.51 6.72 24.24
CA SER A 290 4.69 6.89 23.41
C SER A 290 4.44 7.69 22.13
N TRP A 291 3.20 8.11 21.89
CA TRP A 291 2.87 9.02 20.79
C TRP A 291 3.48 10.39 21.06
N THR A 292 4.36 10.83 20.15
CA THR A 292 4.93 12.17 20.15
C THR A 292 4.60 12.86 18.83
N LYS A 293 4.30 14.17 18.88
CA LYS A 293 4.19 14.97 17.67
C LYS A 293 5.59 15.36 17.24
N ASP A 294 6.18 14.60 16.34
CA ASP A 294 7.58 14.78 15.93
C ASP A 294 7.74 15.84 14.85
N TYR A 295 6.72 16.03 14.00
CA TYR A 295 6.80 16.96 12.88
C TYR A 295 5.55 17.81 12.76
N VAL A 296 5.77 19.08 12.47
CA VAL A 296 4.73 20.06 12.12
C VAL A 296 5.10 20.61 10.75
N ILE A 297 4.40 20.13 9.72
CA ILE A 297 4.65 20.52 8.33
C ILE A 297 3.76 21.72 8.02
N GLY A 298 4.37 22.82 7.59
CA GLY A 298 3.67 24.02 7.17
C GLY A 298 2.73 23.79 5.99
N ALA A 299 1.83 24.74 5.75
CA ALA A 299 0.97 24.71 4.57
C ALA A 299 1.81 24.97 3.31
N TYR A 300 1.60 24.15 2.28
CA TYR A 300 2.23 24.34 0.98
C TYR A 300 1.21 24.12 -0.13
N VAL A 301 1.29 24.94 -1.17
CA VAL A 301 0.40 24.91 -2.33
C VAL A 301 1.29 24.69 -3.55
N PRO A 302 1.45 23.44 -4.04
CA PRO A 302 2.20 23.17 -5.27
C PRO A 302 1.74 24.05 -6.44
N VAL A 303 2.67 24.49 -7.28
CA VAL A 303 2.39 25.40 -8.41
C VAL A 303 1.49 24.71 -9.45
N SER A 304 1.53 23.37 -9.53
CA SER A 304 0.58 22.58 -10.32
C SER A 304 -0.88 22.63 -9.83
N LEU A 305 -1.18 23.23 -8.67
CA LEU A 305 -2.54 23.54 -8.22
C LEU A 305 -3.15 24.66 -9.08
N LYS A 306 -3.43 24.39 -10.35
CA LYS A 306 -4.39 25.19 -11.11
C LYS A 306 -5.79 25.01 -10.50
N PRO A 307 -6.67 26.03 -10.49
CA PRO A 307 -7.94 26.05 -9.76
C PRO A 307 -9.03 25.12 -10.34
N HIS A 308 -8.66 24.13 -11.13
CA HIS A 308 -9.58 23.08 -11.56
C HIS A 308 -9.83 22.15 -10.37
N VAL A 309 -10.86 22.48 -9.60
CA VAL A 309 -11.47 21.61 -8.61
C VAL A 309 -11.64 20.23 -9.24
N ARG A 310 -10.87 19.27 -8.73
CA ARG A 310 -10.99 17.88 -9.12
C ARG A 310 -12.39 17.37 -8.70
N PRO A 311 -13.31 17.01 -9.62
CA PRO A 311 -14.50 16.26 -9.21
C PRO A 311 -14.09 14.96 -8.52
N ARG A 312 -14.84 14.53 -7.50
CA ARG A 312 -14.56 13.29 -6.76
C ARG A 312 -14.52 12.10 -7.73
N SER A 313 -13.36 11.46 -7.89
CA SER A 313 -13.29 10.14 -8.52
C SER A 313 -13.65 9.04 -7.52
N ARG A 314 -14.03 7.84 -7.97
CA ARG A 314 -14.31 6.69 -7.09
C ARG A 314 -13.11 6.35 -6.19
N ILE A 315 -11.90 6.47 -6.73
CA ILE A 315 -10.65 6.30 -5.97
C ILE A 315 -10.58 7.24 -4.75
N TRP A 316 -10.98 8.50 -4.91
CA TRP A 316 -10.95 9.50 -3.83
C TRP A 316 -12.24 9.55 -3.01
N TYR A 317 -13.34 8.94 -3.48
CA TYR A 317 -14.55 8.72 -2.67
C TYR A 317 -14.25 7.91 -1.40
N LYS A 318 -13.20 7.08 -1.44
CA LYS A 318 -12.68 6.28 -0.32
C LYS A 318 -11.58 6.98 0.49
N SER A 319 -11.16 8.21 0.18
CA SER A 319 -10.14 8.90 1.00
C SER A 319 -10.77 9.52 2.25
N ARG A 320 -10.17 9.33 3.45
CA ARG A 320 -10.59 10.03 4.69
C ARG A 320 -10.31 11.52 4.65
N LEU A 321 -9.39 11.88 3.77
CA LEU A 321 -8.80 13.19 3.74
C LEU A 321 -9.82 14.17 3.16
N SER A 322 -9.99 15.30 3.83
CA SER A 322 -10.86 16.41 3.42
C SER A 322 -10.43 16.99 2.08
N ARG A 323 -11.26 17.85 1.48
CA ARG A 323 -10.82 18.67 0.33
C ARG A 323 -9.56 19.46 0.72
N GLY A 324 -8.57 19.50 -0.17
CA GLY A 324 -7.28 20.19 0.03
C GLY A 324 -6.24 19.37 0.78
N ALA A 325 -6.47 18.08 0.99
CA ALA A 325 -5.65 17.32 1.91
C ALA A 325 -4.41 16.66 1.29
N VAL A 326 -3.42 16.44 2.17
CA VAL A 326 -2.09 15.91 1.87
C VAL A 326 -1.97 14.50 2.43
N GLN A 327 -1.57 13.55 1.58
CA GLN A 327 -1.23 12.20 1.98
C GLN A 327 0.29 12.09 2.12
N VAL A 328 0.77 11.85 3.35
CA VAL A 328 2.15 11.43 3.59
C VAL A 328 2.30 9.98 3.16
N LEU A 329 3.23 9.71 2.23
CA LEU A 329 3.43 8.38 1.65
C LEU A 329 4.57 7.61 2.32
N CYS A 330 5.75 8.22 2.43
CA CYS A 330 6.93 7.63 3.07
C CYS A 330 7.98 8.69 3.41
N ILE A 331 9.02 8.27 4.15
CA ILE A 331 10.29 8.99 4.27
C ILE A 331 11.31 8.33 3.34
N LEU A 332 11.96 9.12 2.50
CA LEU A 332 13.05 8.70 1.64
C LEU A 332 14.35 8.49 2.46
N LYS A 333 15.32 7.79 1.89
CA LYS A 333 16.60 7.48 2.57
C LYS A 333 17.42 8.71 2.96
N ASN A 334 17.22 9.84 2.28
CA ASN A 334 17.84 11.12 2.62
C ASN A 334 17.09 11.89 3.73
N GLY A 335 15.97 11.35 4.25
CA GLY A 335 15.19 11.97 5.32
C GLY A 335 14.03 12.85 4.85
N GLU A 336 13.88 13.07 3.54
CA GLU A 336 12.78 13.85 3.00
C GLU A 336 11.46 13.08 3.02
N PHE A 337 10.37 13.79 3.29
CA PHE A 337 9.01 13.25 3.21
C PHE A 337 8.52 13.30 1.78
N LEU A 338 8.10 12.17 1.23
CA LEU A 338 7.34 12.12 -0.02
C LEU A 338 5.85 12.23 0.29
N MET A 339 5.22 13.26 -0.26
CA MET A 339 3.82 13.57 -0.04
C MET A 339 3.07 13.67 -1.37
N GLN A 340 1.79 13.30 -1.33
CA GLN A 340 0.86 13.44 -2.45
C GLN A 340 -0.27 14.38 -2.08
N TYR A 341 -0.51 15.37 -2.93
CA TYR A 341 -1.63 16.30 -2.81
C TYR A 341 -2.85 15.77 -3.54
N GLU A 342 -4.06 16.22 -3.14
CA GLU A 342 -5.33 15.83 -3.79
C GLU A 342 -5.31 16.04 -5.33
N ASN A 343 -4.59 17.07 -5.79
CA ASN A 343 -4.39 17.36 -7.21
C ASN A 343 -3.42 16.40 -7.93
N GLY A 344 -2.98 15.32 -7.28
CA GLY A 344 -2.05 14.33 -7.82
C GLY A 344 -0.60 14.80 -7.90
N GLY A 345 -0.30 16.02 -7.46
CA GLY A 345 1.07 16.53 -7.36
C GLY A 345 1.84 15.79 -6.28
N PHE A 346 3.09 15.48 -6.57
CA PHE A 346 4.04 14.91 -5.61
C PHE A 346 4.98 16.01 -5.13
N VAL A 347 5.24 16.04 -3.83
CA VAL A 347 6.09 17.05 -3.20
C VAL A 347 7.01 16.36 -2.21
N LEU A 348 8.29 16.73 -2.26
CA LEU A 348 9.26 16.42 -1.22
C LEU A 348 9.26 17.53 -0.19
N TYR A 349 9.28 17.16 1.09
CA TYR A 349 9.50 18.10 2.19
C TYR A 349 10.73 17.70 2.98
N ASN A 350 11.69 18.61 3.09
CA ASN A 350 12.87 18.43 3.92
C ASN A 350 12.58 18.97 5.33
N PRO A 351 12.52 18.12 6.36
CA PRO A 351 12.21 18.56 7.72
C PRO A 351 13.36 19.31 8.40
N GLN A 352 14.59 19.29 7.85
CA GLN A 352 15.74 20.00 8.41
C GLN A 352 15.81 21.45 7.92
N GLU A 353 15.59 21.64 6.62
CA GLU A 353 15.60 22.97 5.98
C GLU A 353 14.20 23.61 5.93
N GLU A 354 13.16 22.85 6.28
CA GLU A 354 11.74 23.22 6.16
C GLU A 354 11.32 23.61 4.73
N GLU A 355 12.00 23.06 3.72
CA GLU A 355 11.78 23.38 2.32
C GLU A 355 10.86 22.36 1.63
N PHE A 356 10.06 22.86 0.68
CA PHE A 356 9.22 22.06 -0.21
C PHE A 356 9.79 22.07 -1.62
N LYS A 357 9.92 20.88 -2.22
CA LYS A 357 10.33 20.68 -3.61
C LYS A 357 9.24 19.92 -4.36
N GLU A 358 8.59 20.58 -5.31
CA GLU A 358 7.61 19.92 -6.18
C GLU A 358 8.30 19.00 -7.18
N LEU A 359 7.73 17.81 -7.38
CA LEU A 359 8.25 16.80 -8.29
C LEU A 359 7.54 16.86 -9.65
N GLY A 360 8.27 17.32 -10.66
CA GLY A 360 7.83 17.32 -12.06
C GLY A 360 7.86 15.92 -12.66
N ILE A 361 6.88 15.07 -12.33
CA ILE A 361 6.73 13.74 -12.92
C ILE A 361 5.89 13.83 -14.20
N SER A 362 6.49 13.41 -15.32
CA SER A 362 5.86 13.50 -16.63
C SER A 362 4.99 12.28 -16.97
N GLY A 363 3.82 12.52 -17.57
CA GLY A 363 2.91 11.45 -18.00
C GLY A 363 2.04 10.85 -16.89
N LEU A 364 1.87 11.55 -15.77
CA LEU A 364 0.95 11.12 -14.71
C LEU A 364 -0.49 10.98 -15.25
N PRO A 365 -1.20 9.91 -14.86
CA PRO A 365 -2.62 9.82 -15.15
C PRO A 365 -3.39 10.94 -14.45
N LYS A 366 -4.55 11.30 -15.03
CA LYS A 366 -5.39 12.38 -14.49
C LYS A 366 -5.91 12.06 -13.08
N TRP A 367 -6.20 10.79 -12.81
CA TRP A 367 -6.77 10.30 -11.57
C TRP A 367 -6.06 9.03 -11.16
N PHE A 368 -5.62 8.92 -9.92
CA PHE A 368 -4.98 7.71 -9.43
C PHE A 368 -4.93 7.66 -7.90
N ALA A 369 -4.81 6.45 -7.38
CA ALA A 369 -4.34 6.16 -6.03
C ALA A 369 -2.87 5.73 -6.09
N THR A 370 -2.12 6.07 -5.05
CA THR A 370 -0.71 5.72 -4.94
C THR A 370 -0.51 4.64 -3.89
N THR A 371 0.28 3.63 -4.23
CA THR A 371 0.75 2.59 -3.31
C THR A 371 2.27 2.57 -3.31
N ILE A 372 2.88 2.62 -2.12
CA ILE A 372 4.31 2.43 -1.94
C ILE A 372 4.68 0.98 -2.27
N HIS A 373 5.74 0.78 -3.05
CA HIS A 373 6.14 -0.53 -3.54
C HIS A 373 7.64 -0.75 -3.41
N VAL A 374 8.01 -2.00 -3.19
CA VAL A 374 9.42 -2.43 -3.17
C VAL A 374 9.60 -3.30 -4.40
N ASP A 375 10.47 -2.90 -5.32
CA ASP A 375 10.69 -3.63 -6.56
C ASP A 375 11.16 -5.07 -6.28
N SER A 376 10.63 -6.04 -7.04
CA SER A 376 10.99 -7.45 -6.91
C SER A 376 10.94 -8.18 -8.25
N LEU A 377 11.94 -9.03 -8.50
CA LEU A 377 12.00 -9.93 -9.65
C LEU A 377 11.55 -11.35 -9.32
N PHE A 378 11.20 -11.64 -8.07
CA PHE A 378 10.74 -12.97 -7.69
C PHE A 378 9.38 -13.27 -8.32
N SER A 379 9.23 -14.48 -8.86
CA SER A 379 7.89 -14.96 -9.24
C SER A 379 7.03 -15.11 -7.99
N VAL A 380 5.71 -14.99 -8.17
CA VAL A 380 4.77 -15.12 -7.05
C VAL A 380 4.94 -16.46 -6.34
N GLU A 381 5.08 -17.56 -7.09
CA GLU A 381 5.36 -18.87 -6.49
C GLU A 381 6.68 -18.91 -5.72
N THR A 382 7.73 -18.27 -6.22
CA THR A 382 9.04 -18.28 -5.53
C THR A 382 8.95 -17.53 -4.21
N VAL A 383 8.29 -16.36 -4.19
CA VAL A 383 8.07 -15.61 -2.94
C VAL A 383 7.28 -16.46 -1.94
N LEU A 384 6.26 -17.18 -2.40
CA LEU A 384 5.43 -18.04 -1.55
C LEU A 384 6.12 -19.36 -1.14
N LYS A 385 7.13 -19.84 -1.89
CA LYS A 385 7.92 -21.05 -1.61
C LYS A 385 9.17 -20.77 -0.77
N MET A 386 9.84 -19.63 -0.94
CA MET A 386 10.97 -19.22 -0.09
C MET A 386 10.57 -19.14 1.39
N ASN A 387 9.31 -18.79 1.61
CA ASN A 387 8.60 -18.84 2.87
C ASN A 387 8.49 -20.22 3.53
N TYR A 388 8.67 -21.31 2.77
CA TYR A 388 8.71 -22.67 3.29
C TYR A 388 10.14 -23.13 3.66
N GLN A 389 11.18 -22.45 3.18
CA GLN A 389 12.59 -22.92 3.28
C GLN A 389 13.52 -22.02 4.09
N GLY A 390 13.05 -20.91 4.67
CA GLY A 390 13.90 -19.96 5.41
C GLY A 390 14.56 -20.47 6.71
N ALA A 391 14.56 -21.78 6.97
CA ALA A 391 15.34 -22.39 8.06
C ALA A 391 16.84 -22.59 7.74
N LYS A 392 17.35 -22.20 6.56
CA LYS A 392 18.72 -22.56 6.14
C LYS A 392 19.62 -21.49 5.50
N LEU A 393 19.24 -20.20 5.51
CA LEU A 393 20.06 -19.15 4.86
C LEU A 393 20.51 -18.02 5.80
N THR A 394 20.77 -18.35 7.06
CA THR A 394 21.59 -17.53 7.94
C THR A 394 22.72 -18.39 8.51
N SER A 395 23.84 -18.40 7.81
CA SER A 395 25.17 -18.71 8.34
C SER A 395 26.15 -17.71 7.76
#